data_AF-A0A1Y3EGR8-F1
#
_entry.id   AF-A0A1Y3EGR8-F1
#
_cell.length_a   1.000
_cell.length_b   1.000
_cell.length_c   1.000
_cell.angle_alpha   90.00
_cell.angle_beta   90.00
_cell.angle_gamma   90.00
#
_symmetry.space_group_name_H-M   'P 1'
#
loop_
_entity.id
_entity.type
_entity.pdbx_description
1 polymer ?
#
loop_
_entity_poly.entity_id
_entity_poly.type
_entity_poly.pdbx_seq_one_letter_code
_entity_poly.pdbx_strand_id
1 'polypeptide(L)'
;MTKINAVGLPVAVLINQKWTRGIITCKVDNSFRILHVDVGIQTIEQLDRIRPLYCQFAELPPLAFKCYLRDLKHGVLNEYIMQKLDTVMLGQYIVITGKDV
;
A
#
# COMPACT_ATOMS: atom_id res chain seq x y z
N MET A 1 -17.94 19.73 -17.55
CA MET A 1 -16.81 19.41 -16.65
C MET A 1 -16.63 17.90 -16.62
N THR A 2 -15.56 17.41 -17.23
CA THR A 2 -15.24 15.97 -17.24
C THR A 2 -14.89 15.54 -15.83
N LYS A 3 -15.63 14.58 -15.26
CA LYS A 3 -15.25 13.96 -13.97
C LYS A 3 -13.95 13.20 -14.19
N ILE A 4 -12.83 13.83 -13.84
CA ILE A 4 -11.53 13.14 -13.81
C ILE A 4 -11.65 12.04 -12.74
N ASN A 5 -11.49 10.79 -13.18
CA ASN A 5 -11.39 9.68 -12.25
C ASN A 5 -10.01 9.73 -11.60
N ALA A 6 -9.96 10.00 -10.29
CA ALA A 6 -8.71 10.11 -9.56
C ALA A 6 -8.07 8.75 -9.25
N VAL A 7 -8.81 7.64 -9.43
CA VAL A 7 -8.30 6.29 -9.18
C VAL A 7 -7.12 5.98 -10.10
N GLY A 8 -6.05 5.43 -9.53
CA GLY A 8 -4.81 5.12 -10.23
C GLY A 8 -3.80 6.27 -10.30
N LEU A 9 -4.18 7.49 -9.85
CA LEU A 9 -3.24 8.61 -9.87
C LEU A 9 -2.16 8.44 -8.78
N PRO A 10 -0.87 8.61 -9.14
CA PRO A 10 0.22 8.62 -8.17
C PRO A 10 0.21 9.94 -7.40
N VAL A 11 0.34 9.83 -6.08
CA VAL A 11 0.27 10.96 -5.16
C VAL A 11 1.40 10.91 -4.12
N ALA A 12 1.80 12.08 -3.64
CA ALA A 12 2.51 12.22 -2.39
C ALA A 12 1.49 12.45 -1.26
N VAL A 13 1.67 11.74 -0.15
CA VAL A 13 0.77 11.80 1.01
C VAL A 13 1.54 12.18 2.26
N LEU A 14 1.05 13.18 2.99
CA LEU A 14 1.64 13.65 4.23
C LEU A 14 1.13 12.84 5.42
N ILE A 15 2.01 12.03 6.03
CA ILE A 15 1.71 11.25 7.23
C ILE A 15 2.82 11.50 8.25
N ASN A 16 2.46 11.84 9.50
CA ASN A 16 3.41 12.07 10.59
C ASN A 16 4.56 13.00 10.20
N GLN A 17 4.24 14.10 9.51
CA GLN A 17 5.19 15.10 9.01
C GLN A 17 6.18 14.60 7.95
N LYS A 18 5.93 13.44 7.34
CA LYS A 18 6.74 12.87 6.26
C LYS A 18 5.90 12.65 5.02
N TRP A 19 6.47 12.93 3.85
CA TRP A 19 5.86 12.61 2.57
C TRP A 19 6.15 11.16 2.19
N THR A 20 5.12 10.45 1.76
CA THR A 20 5.21 9.07 1.28
C THR A 20 4.58 8.97 -0.11
N ARG A 21 5.01 7.98 -0.91
CA ARG A 21 4.40 7.73 -2.21
C ARG A 21 3.15 6.87 -2.04
N GLY A 22 2.11 7.20 -2.78
CA GLY A 22 0.88 6.43 -2.79
C GLY A 22 0.17 6.45 -4.13
N ILE A 23 -0.87 5.63 -4.23
CA ILE A 23 -1.78 5.58 -5.37
C ILE A 23 -3.22 5.62 -4.87
N ILE A 24 -4.05 6.47 -5.48
CA ILE A 24 -5.47 6.56 -5.10
C ILE A 24 -6.17 5.28 -5.56
N THR A 25 -6.77 4.54 -4.64
CA THR A 25 -7.48 3.28 -4.94
C THR A 25 -8.99 3.48 -5.03
N CYS A 26 -9.57 4.40 -4.27
CA CYS A 26 -10.97 4.78 -4.39
C CYS A 26 -11.26 6.14 -3.75
N LYS A 27 -12.35 6.79 -4.18
CA LYS A 27 -12.91 7.95 -3.49
C LYS A 27 -13.82 7.46 -2.35
N VAL A 28 -13.70 8.06 -1.17
CA VAL A 28 -14.52 7.77 0.01
C VAL A 28 -15.08 9.09 0.53
N ASP A 29 -16.35 9.39 0.22
CA ASP A 29 -16.99 10.67 0.52
C ASP A 29 -16.16 11.89 0.04
N ASN A 30 -15.65 12.70 0.98
CA ASN A 30 -14.77 13.84 0.72
C ASN A 30 -13.27 13.52 0.88
N SER A 31 -12.92 12.24 0.97
CA SER A 31 -11.58 11.72 1.16
C SER A 31 -11.20 10.72 0.07
N PHE A 32 -9.97 10.24 0.11
CA PHE A 32 -9.46 9.23 -0.80
C PHE A 32 -8.84 8.08 -0.01
N ARG A 33 -9.13 6.85 -0.41
CA ARG A 33 -8.37 5.69 0.01
C ARG A 33 -7.09 5.62 -0.81
N ILE A 34 -5.96 5.49 -0.14
CA ILE A 34 -4.64 5.48 -0.76
C ILE A 34 -3.90 4.22 -0.34
N LEU A 35 -3.25 3.56 -1.30
CA LEU A 35 -2.26 2.53 -1.03
C LEU A 35 -0.88 3.18 -1.00
N HIS A 36 -0.16 3.08 0.12
CA HIS A 36 1.22 3.52 0.25
C HIS A 36 2.15 2.50 -0.39
N VAL A 37 2.64 2.81 -1.59
CA VAL A 37 3.29 1.85 -2.50
C VAL A 37 4.64 1.34 -1.99
N ASP A 38 5.22 2.00 -0.98
CA ASP A 38 6.52 1.63 -0.43
C ASP A 38 6.43 0.79 0.85
N VAL A 39 5.25 0.71 1.47
CA VAL A 39 5.04 -0.02 2.73
C VAL A 39 3.84 -0.98 2.70
N GLY A 40 3.00 -0.90 1.67
CA GLY A 40 1.88 -1.82 1.44
C GLY A 40 0.62 -1.53 2.28
N ILE A 41 0.61 -0.47 3.09
CA ILE A 41 -0.52 -0.09 3.96
C ILE A 41 -1.53 0.77 3.19
N GLN A 42 -2.81 0.70 3.58
CA GLN A 42 -3.85 1.60 3.09
C GLN A 42 -4.32 2.58 4.17
N THR A 43 -4.53 3.84 3.80
CA THR A 43 -5.14 4.85 4.66
C THR A 43 -6.27 5.59 3.92
N ILE A 44 -7.07 6.34 4.67
CA ILE A 44 -8.07 7.28 4.12
C ILE A 44 -7.59 8.68 4.48
N GLU A 45 -7.31 9.50 3.47
CA GLU A 45 -6.76 10.83 3.66
C GLU A 45 -7.61 11.90 2.98
N GLN A 46 -7.60 13.08 3.58
CA GLN A 46 -8.23 14.27 3.03
C GLN A 46 -7.33 14.95 2.00
N LEU A 47 -7.93 15.79 1.16
CA LEU A 47 -7.25 16.44 0.03
C LEU A 47 -6.08 17.34 0.46
N ASP A 48 -6.13 17.93 1.65
CA ASP A 48 -5.09 18.79 2.22
C ASP A 48 -3.77 18.04 2.48
N ARG A 49 -3.83 16.72 2.65
CA ARG A 49 -2.67 15.83 2.85
C ARG A 49 -2.16 15.20 1.56
N ILE A 50 -2.81 15.44 0.43
CA ILE A 50 -2.54 14.78 -0.84
C ILE A 50 -2.00 15.78 -1.85
N ARG A 51 -0.93 15.42 -2.56
CA ARG A 51 -0.38 16.19 -3.67
C ARG A 51 -0.09 15.28 -4.87
N PRO A 52 -0.13 15.79 -6.11
CA PRO A 52 0.39 15.04 -7.25
C PRO A 52 1.85 14.62 -7.01
N LEU A 53 2.19 13.37 -7.36
CA LEU A 53 3.57 12.91 -7.26
C LEU A 53 4.40 13.50 -8.42
N TYR A 54 5.51 14.16 -8.11
CA TYR A 54 6.43 14.65 -9.15
C TYR A 54 7.17 13.48 -9.81
N CYS A 55 7.44 13.60 -11.12
CA CYS A 55 8.04 12.55 -11.94
C CYS A 55 9.37 12.02 -11.39
N GLN A 56 10.22 12.90 -10.85
CA GLN A 56 11.49 12.53 -10.23
C GLN A 56 11.35 11.55 -9.06
N PHE A 57 10.19 11.52 -8.40
CA PHE A 57 9.89 10.58 -7.31
C PHE A 57 9.17 9.30 -7.78
N ALA A 58 8.83 9.24 -9.07
CA ALA A 58 8.21 8.08 -9.71
C ALA A 58 9.23 7.18 -10.44
N GLU A 59 10.52 7.55 -10.46
CA GLU A 59 11.59 6.80 -11.12
C GLU A 59 11.84 5.44 -10.44
N LEU A 60 11.70 5.37 -9.11
CA LEU A 60 11.78 4.11 -8.37
C LEU A 60 10.47 3.33 -8.50
N PRO A 61 10.51 2.00 -8.71
CA PRO A 61 9.30 1.19 -8.62
C PRO A 61 8.71 1.20 -7.20
N PRO A 62 7.42 0.86 -7.01
CA PRO A 62 6.88 0.51 -5.71
C PRO A 62 7.76 -0.49 -4.97
N LEU A 63 8.03 -0.22 -3.68
CA LEU A 63 8.93 -1.05 -2.87
C LEU A 63 8.19 -2.16 -2.11
N ALA A 64 6.87 -2.03 -1.94
CA ALA A 64 6.04 -3.06 -1.33
C ALA A 64 5.41 -3.96 -2.40
N PHE A 65 5.65 -5.26 -2.29
CA PHE A 65 5.12 -6.27 -3.19
C PHE A 65 3.93 -6.97 -2.56
N LYS A 66 2.81 -7.05 -3.29
CA LYS A 66 1.67 -7.84 -2.85
C LYS A 66 1.96 -9.33 -3.07
N CYS A 67 1.98 -10.09 -1.99
CA CYS A 67 2.21 -11.53 -2.01
C CYS A 67 1.22 -12.28 -1.13
N TYR A 68 1.23 -13.61 -1.23
CA TYR A 68 0.51 -14.51 -0.34
C TYR A 68 1.41 -15.69 0.02
N LEU A 69 1.18 -16.28 1.19
CA LEU A 69 1.87 -17.50 1.58
C LEU A 69 1.26 -18.67 0.82
N ARG A 70 2.11 -19.44 0.13
CA ARG A 70 1.69 -20.66 -0.55
C ARG A 70 1.02 -21.60 0.46
N ASP A 71 -0.06 -22.25 0.03
CA ASP A 71 -0.83 -23.25 0.80
C ASP A 71 -1.56 -22.72 2.04
N LEU A 72 -1.41 -21.44 2.39
CA LEU A 72 -2.20 -20.81 3.44
C LEU A 72 -3.51 -20.27 2.85
N LYS A 73 -4.59 -21.03 3.01
CA LYS A 73 -5.92 -20.63 2.53
C LYS A 73 -6.46 -19.45 3.37
N HIS A 74 -7.10 -18.49 2.69
CA HIS A 74 -7.65 -17.30 3.33
C HIS A 74 -8.64 -17.61 4.47
N GLY A 75 -9.46 -18.66 4.33
CA GLY A 75 -10.43 -19.06 5.35
C GLY A 75 -9.82 -19.67 6.63
N VAL A 76 -8.51 -19.91 6.64
CA VAL A 76 -7.78 -20.41 7.82
C VAL A 76 -7.25 -19.27 8.67
N LEU A 77 -7.06 -18.07 8.08
CA LEU A 77 -6.49 -16.92 8.79
C LEU A 77 -7.41 -16.47 9.91
N ASN A 78 -6.84 -16.36 11.11
CA ASN A 78 -7.46 -15.78 12.29
C ASN A 78 -6.43 -14.95 13.05
N GLU A 79 -6.88 -14.24 14.08
CA GLU A 79 -6.01 -13.35 14.85
C GLU A 79 -4.79 -14.06 15.44
N TYR A 80 -4.96 -15.28 15.95
CA TYR A 80 -3.86 -16.09 16.49
C TYR A 80 -2.79 -16.40 15.45
N ILE A 81 -3.18 -16.83 14.24
CA ILE A 81 -2.24 -17.12 13.16
C ILE A 81 -1.53 -15.83 12.71
N MET A 82 -2.26 -14.71 12.61
CA MET A 82 -1.66 -13.42 12.25
C MET A 82 -0.62 -12.97 13.28
N GLN A 83 -0.93 -13.07 14.58
CA GLN A 83 0.04 -12.76 15.63
C GLN A 83 1.28 -13.67 15.55
N LYS A 84 1.11 -14.96 15.24
CA LYS A 84 2.25 -15.86 15.02
C LYS A 84 3.08 -15.46 13.80
N LEU A 85 2.43 -15.10 12.69
CA LEU A 85 3.13 -14.60 11.51
C LEU A 85 3.92 -13.33 11.83
N ASP A 86 3.35 -12.40 12.58
CA ASP A 86 4.03 -11.17 13.01
C ASP A 86 5.31 -11.50 13.79
N THR A 87 5.27 -12.47 14.71
CA THR A 87 6.44 -12.85 15.51
C THR A 87 7.60 -13.44 14.70
N VAL A 88 7.33 -14.09 13.57
CA VAL A 88 8.36 -14.75 12.75
C VAL A 88 8.78 -13.95 11.51
N MET A 89 7.96 -12.98 11.09
CA MET A 89 8.21 -12.18 9.88
C MET A 89 8.72 -10.77 10.20
N LEU A 90 8.17 -10.10 11.23
CA LEU A 90 8.48 -8.69 11.47
C LEU A 90 9.90 -8.51 11.99
N GLY A 91 10.64 -7.59 11.36
CA GLY A 91 12.03 -7.29 11.71
C GLY A 91 13.04 -8.40 11.35
N GLN A 92 12.60 -9.43 10.63
CA GLN A 92 13.46 -10.54 10.21
C GLN A 92 13.90 -10.40 8.75
N TYR A 93 15.10 -10.90 8.46
CA TYR A 93 15.54 -11.13 7.08
C TYR A 93 14.92 -12.43 6.57
N ILE A 94 13.98 -12.31 5.64
CA ILE A 94 13.28 -13.46 5.03
C ILE A 94 13.69 -13.65 3.57
N VAL A 95 13.74 -14.90 3.13
CA VAL A 95 13.96 -15.24 1.72
C VAL A 95 12.59 -15.53 1.09
N ILE A 96 12.22 -14.78 0.06
CA ILE A 96 10.99 -14.99 -0.69
C ILE A 96 11.32 -15.79 -1.95
N THR A 97 10.70 -16.95 -2.10
CA THR A 97 10.82 -17.77 -3.33
C THR A 97 9.51 -17.74 -4.10
N GLY A 98 9.54 -17.25 -5.34
CA GLY A 98 8.45 -17.45 -6.29
C GLY A 98 8.48 -18.86 -6.85
N LYS A 99 7.32 -19.46 -7.18
CA LYS A 99 7.31 -20.36 -8.35
C LYS A 99 6.87 -19.49 -9.50
N ASP A 100 7.59 -19.59 -10.61
CA ASP A 100 7.06 -19.22 -11.90
C ASP A 100 5.73 -19.96 -12.07
N VAL A 101 4.66 -19.20 -12.36
CA VAL A 101 3.33 -19.74 -12.68
C VAL A 101 3.31 -20.07 -14.16
#